data_AF-A0A177BT34-F1
#
_entry.id   AF-A0A177BT34-F1
#
_cell.length_a   1.000
_cell.length_b   1.000
_cell.length_c   1.000
_cell.angle_alpha   90.00
_cell.angle_beta   90.00
_cell.angle_gamma   90.00
#
_symmetry.space_group_name_H-M   'P 1'
#
loop_
_entity.id
_entity.type
_entity.pdbx_description
1 polymer ?
#
loop_
_entity_poly.entity_id
_entity_poly.type
_entity_poly.pdbx_seq_one_letter_code
_entity_poly.pdbx_strand_id
1 'polypeptide(L)'
;MGELAHERAGRLRPPRSYEPRFGREEDDAISVTGHVTDVGELIAALQGTLDTRSARDTAVIGHSRGAIVALHWAAQSSEAIGGLAFLGIGRVAGHISAARQCMSDLASAVRSKGIAFAADVAKKWNFDEET
;
A
#
# COMPACT_ATOMS: atom_id res chain seq x y z
N MET A 1 -27.06 41.17 54.23
CA MET A 1 -26.52 41.70 52.96
C MET A 1 -25.25 40.96 52.66
N GLY A 2 -25.23 40.19 51.57
CA GLY A 2 -24.07 39.44 51.10
C GLY A 2 -24.37 39.06 49.66
N GLU A 3 -23.78 39.82 48.74
CA GLU A 3 -24.13 39.91 47.33
C GLU A 3 -23.45 38.82 46.51
N LEU A 4 -24.13 38.46 45.41
CA LEU A 4 -23.95 37.30 44.55
C LEU A 4 -22.58 37.25 43.86
N ALA A 5 -21.83 36.16 44.05
CA ALA A 5 -20.75 35.78 43.15
C ALA A 5 -21.32 35.01 41.95
N HIS A 6 -21.22 35.62 40.77
CA HIS A 6 -21.60 35.03 39.48
C HIS A 6 -20.58 33.98 39.05
N GLU A 7 -20.94 32.69 39.11
CA GLU A 7 -20.15 31.62 38.51
C GLU A 7 -20.74 31.27 37.12
N ARG A 8 -19.96 31.57 36.08
CA ARG A 8 -20.26 31.24 34.68
C ARG A 8 -20.04 29.74 34.45
N ALA A 9 -21.09 28.94 34.56
CA ALA A 9 -21.11 27.58 34.05
C ALA A 9 -21.24 27.61 32.51
N GLY A 10 -20.10 27.69 31.82
CA GLY A 10 -20.01 27.41 30.39
C GLY A 10 -20.46 25.97 30.14
N ARG A 11 -21.57 25.79 29.40
CA ARG A 11 -22.00 24.47 28.92
C ARG A 11 -20.92 23.92 28.00
N LEU A 12 -20.09 23.00 28.51
CA LEU A 12 -19.22 22.17 27.69
C LEU A 12 -20.11 21.42 26.70
N ARG A 13 -19.98 21.76 25.42
CA ARG A 13 -20.59 20.96 24.34
C ARG A 13 -20.01 19.55 24.44
N PRO A 14 -20.83 18.50 24.30
CA PRO A 14 -20.29 17.15 24.19
C PRO A 14 -19.32 17.10 23.00
N PRO A 15 -18.22 16.32 23.08
CA PRO A 15 -17.32 16.16 21.96
C PRO A 15 -18.13 15.67 20.76
N ARG A 16 -17.96 16.34 19.62
CA ARG A 16 -18.53 15.90 18.34
C ARG A 16 -18.17 14.43 18.18
N SER A 17 -19.17 13.57 17.99
CA SER A 17 -18.93 12.22 17.50
C SER A 17 -17.98 12.32 16.32
N TYR A 18 -16.90 11.52 16.36
CA TYR A 18 -16.04 11.36 15.21
C TYR A 18 -16.87 10.66 14.14
N GLU A 19 -17.53 11.47 13.31
CA GLU A 19 -18.01 11.07 12.00
C GLU A 19 -16.76 10.97 11.13
N PRO A 20 -16.30 9.77 10.74
CA PRO A 20 -15.22 9.67 9.79
C PRO A 20 -15.70 10.35 8.51
N ARG A 21 -15.11 11.51 8.19
CA ARG A 21 -15.23 12.10 6.87
C ARG A 21 -14.39 11.26 5.92
N PHE A 22 -14.87 10.08 5.60
CA PHE A 22 -14.59 9.50 4.30
C PHE A 22 -15.35 10.39 3.32
N GLY A 23 -14.71 11.50 2.93
CA GLY A 23 -14.95 11.98 1.58
C GLY A 23 -14.78 10.75 0.68
N ARG A 24 -15.73 10.52 -0.23
CA ARG A 24 -15.42 9.72 -1.41
C ARG A 24 -14.29 10.45 -2.11
N GLU A 25 -13.05 10.22 -1.69
CA GLU A 25 -11.97 10.09 -2.64
C GLU A 25 -12.50 9.00 -3.58
N GLU A 26 -12.74 9.36 -4.83
CA GLU A 26 -12.94 8.35 -5.87
C GLU A 26 -11.83 7.33 -5.65
N ASP A 27 -12.20 6.06 -5.48
CA ASP A 27 -11.24 4.96 -5.43
C ASP A 27 -10.39 5.11 -6.69
N ASP A 28 -9.24 5.77 -6.56
CA ASP A 28 -8.30 5.97 -7.65
C ASP A 28 -7.80 4.57 -7.95
N ALA A 29 -8.48 3.93 -8.88
CA ALA A 29 -8.35 2.52 -9.12
C ALA A 29 -6.89 2.28 -9.44
N ILE A 30 -6.19 1.59 -8.53
CA ILE A 30 -4.74 1.43 -8.62
C ILE A 30 -4.39 0.86 -9.99
N SER A 31 -3.84 1.72 -10.85
CA SER A 31 -3.61 1.41 -12.26
C SER A 31 -2.21 0.86 -12.44
N VAL A 32 -2.12 -0.39 -12.89
CA VAL A 32 -0.84 -1.01 -13.27
C VAL A 32 -0.17 -0.17 -14.36
N THR A 33 -0.93 0.34 -15.32
CA THR A 33 -0.40 1.18 -16.41
C THR A 33 0.17 2.49 -15.89
N GLY A 34 -0.50 3.15 -14.95
CA GLY A 34 0.02 4.37 -14.31
C GLY A 34 1.37 4.12 -13.63
N HIS A 35 1.44 3.06 -12.83
CA HIS A 35 2.69 2.68 -12.17
C HIS A 35 3.82 2.27 -13.12
N VAL A 36 3.50 1.71 -14.29
CA VAL A 36 4.50 1.40 -15.32
C VAL A 36 5.08 2.70 -15.88
N THR A 37 4.26 3.71 -16.15
CA THR A 37 4.72 5.04 -16.58
C THR A 37 5.59 5.70 -15.53
N ASP A 38 5.15 5.71 -14.27
CA ASP A 38 5.88 6.33 -13.15
C ASP A 38 7.29 5.71 -12.98
N VAL A 39 7.40 4.39 -13.12
CA VAL A 39 8.69 3.68 -13.05
C VAL A 39 9.61 4.11 -14.19
N GLY A 40 9.08 4.28 -15.40
CA GLY A 40 9.85 4.76 -16.54
C GLY A 40 10.36 6.17 -16.36
N GLU A 41 9.50 7.09 -15.89
CA GLU A 41 9.88 8.47 -15.62
C GLU A 41 10.95 8.56 -14.52
N LEU A 42 10.79 7.77 -13.46
CA LEU A 42 11.78 7.71 -12.38
C LEU A 42 13.14 7.21 -12.88
N ILE A 43 13.17 6.13 -13.68
CA ILE A 43 14.43 5.59 -14.22
C ILE A 43 15.08 6.60 -15.16
N ALA A 44 14.31 7.25 -16.03
CA ALA A 44 14.81 8.29 -16.92
C ALA A 44 15.39 9.48 -16.14
N ALA A 45 14.72 9.92 -15.07
CA ALA A 45 15.23 10.98 -14.21
C ALA A 45 16.53 10.58 -13.49
N LEU A 46 16.61 9.34 -12.98
CA LEU A 46 17.82 8.83 -12.32
C LEU A 46 19.01 8.65 -13.26
N GLN A 47 18.76 8.30 -14.52
CA GLN A 47 19.79 8.17 -15.54
C GLN A 47 20.22 9.54 -16.09
N GLY A 48 19.29 10.48 -16.24
CA GLY A 48 19.57 11.83 -16.73
C GLY A 48 20.22 12.77 -15.70
N THR A 49 20.12 12.47 -14.40
CA THR A 49 20.74 13.28 -13.33
C THR A 49 22.18 12.86 -12.99
N LEU A 50 22.61 11.69 -13.47
CA LEU A 50 23.94 11.14 -13.21
C LEU A 50 24.62 10.92 -14.56
N ASP A 51 25.38 11.91 -15.03
CA ASP A 51 26.09 11.99 -16.33
C ASP A 51 26.98 10.77 -16.70
N THR A 52 27.03 9.72 -15.87
CA THR A 52 27.90 8.57 -15.99
C THR A 52 27.21 7.21 -15.87
N ARG A 53 25.91 7.12 -15.52
CA ARG A 53 25.25 5.81 -15.40
C ARG A 53 24.71 5.34 -16.74
N SER A 54 25.23 4.20 -17.20
CA SER A 54 24.66 3.49 -18.32
C SER A 54 23.42 2.71 -17.86
N ALA A 55 22.53 2.36 -18.80
CA ALA A 55 21.49 1.38 -18.57
C ALA A 55 22.01 0.12 -17.86
N ARG A 56 23.24 -0.31 -18.19
CA ARG A 56 23.92 -1.47 -17.58
C ARG A 56 24.13 -1.37 -16.07
N ASP A 57 24.12 -0.17 -15.50
CA ASP A 57 24.30 0.07 -14.06
C ASP A 57 22.98 0.14 -13.30
N THR A 58 21.84 0.06 -14.01
CA THR A 58 20.50 0.16 -13.42
C THR A 58 19.89 -1.22 -13.28
N ALA A 59 19.48 -1.58 -12.06
CA ALA A 59 18.73 -2.82 -11.81
C ALA A 59 17.37 -2.49 -11.20
N VAL A 60 16.33 -3.20 -11.64
CA VAL A 60 14.97 -3.08 -11.10
C VAL A 60 14.64 -4.33 -10.30
N ILE A 61 14.20 -4.16 -9.06
CA ILE A 61 13.77 -5.26 -8.18
C ILE A 61 12.30 -5.06 -7.85
N GLY A 62 11.45 -5.95 -8.35
CA GLY A 62 10.03 -5.92 -8.07
C GLY A 62 9.64 -6.90 -6.95
N HIS A 63 8.81 -6.44 -6.01
CA HIS A 63 8.25 -7.29 -4.93
C HIS A 63 6.72 -7.34 -5.00
N SER A 64 6.12 -8.52 -4.82
CA SER A 64 4.66 -8.70 -4.84
C SER A 64 4.05 -8.10 -6.12
N ARG A 65 3.03 -7.23 -6.03
CA ARG A 65 2.46 -6.50 -7.18
C ARG A 65 3.50 -5.66 -7.94
N GLY A 66 4.52 -5.14 -7.26
CA GLY A 66 5.60 -4.37 -7.88
C GLY A 66 6.42 -5.19 -8.89
N ALA A 67 6.45 -6.51 -8.75
CA ALA A 67 7.09 -7.39 -9.73
C ALA A 67 6.32 -7.45 -11.06
N ILE A 68 4.98 -7.36 -11.03
CA ILE A 68 4.15 -7.29 -12.24
C ILE A 68 4.39 -5.96 -12.96
N VAL A 69 4.43 -4.85 -12.22
CA VAL A 69 4.74 -3.52 -12.75
C VAL A 69 6.14 -3.48 -13.36
N ALA A 70 7.15 -3.95 -12.60
CA ALA A 70 8.54 -3.99 -13.06
C ALA A 70 8.71 -4.83 -14.33
N LEU A 71 8.04 -5.98 -14.41
CA LEU A 71 8.06 -6.83 -15.61
C LEU A 71 7.37 -6.15 -16.80
N HIS A 72 6.21 -5.53 -16.59
CA HIS A 72 5.50 -4.80 -17.67
C HIS A 72 6.32 -3.65 -18.22
N TRP A 73 7.00 -2.91 -17.34
CA TRP A 73 7.89 -1.83 -17.76
C TRP A 73 9.11 -2.39 -18.51
N ALA A 74 9.81 -3.37 -17.94
CA ALA A 74 11.02 -3.94 -18.54
C ALA A 74 10.76 -4.63 -19.89
N ALA A 75 9.56 -5.19 -20.10
CA ALA A 75 9.16 -5.75 -21.39
C ALA A 75 9.10 -4.70 -22.52
N GLN A 76 8.89 -3.42 -22.18
CA GLN A 76 8.82 -2.30 -23.12
C GLN A 76 10.13 -1.53 -23.25
N SER A 77 11.05 -1.67 -22.28
CA SER A 77 12.27 -0.86 -22.18
C SER A 77 13.46 -1.68 -21.68
N SER A 78 13.61 -2.89 -22.22
CA SER A 78 14.62 -3.86 -21.76
C SER A 78 16.06 -3.35 -21.86
N GLU A 79 16.32 -2.47 -22.83
CA GLU A 79 17.59 -1.81 -23.08
C GLU A 79 17.94 -0.73 -22.05
N ALA A 80 16.98 -0.28 -21.25
CA ALA A 80 17.16 0.77 -20.24
C ALA A 80 17.63 0.24 -18.87
N ILE A 81 17.84 -1.07 -18.73
CA ILE A 81 18.34 -1.70 -17.50
C ILE A 81 19.42 -2.75 -17.77
N GLY A 82 20.29 -2.96 -16.78
CA GLY A 82 21.30 -4.01 -16.75
C GLY A 82 20.85 -5.25 -15.98
N GLY A 83 19.77 -5.14 -15.19
CA GLY A 83 19.27 -6.27 -14.41
C GLY A 83 17.81 -6.13 -13.98
N LEU A 84 17.13 -7.27 -13.87
CA LEU A 84 15.76 -7.39 -13.40
C LEU A 84 15.66 -8.56 -12.42
N ALA A 85 15.11 -8.32 -11.23
CA ALA A 85 14.90 -9.35 -10.22
C ALA A 85 13.49 -9.28 -9.63
N PHE A 86 12.99 -10.42 -9.18
CA PHE A 86 11.63 -10.55 -8.67
C PHE A 86 11.60 -11.27 -7.33
N LEU A 87 10.85 -10.70 -6.39
CA LEU A 87 10.66 -11.26 -5.06
C LEU A 87 9.16 -11.50 -4.83
N GLY A 88 8.79 -12.77 -4.66
CA GLY A 88 7.40 -13.14 -4.40
C GLY A 88 6.44 -12.65 -5.49
N ILE A 89 6.69 -13.00 -6.76
CA ILE A 89 5.69 -12.86 -7.83
C ILE A 89 4.48 -13.72 -7.44
N GLY A 90 3.55 -13.12 -6.73
CA GLY A 90 2.22 -13.67 -6.53
C GLY A 90 1.40 -13.31 -7.75
N ARG A 91 0.87 -14.32 -8.46
CA ARG A 91 -0.28 -14.06 -9.33
C ARG A 91 -1.37 -13.44 -8.46
N VAL A 92 -1.92 -12.31 -8.88
CA VAL A 92 -3.07 -11.71 -8.19
C VAL A 92 -4.19 -12.74 -8.19
N ALA A 93 -4.43 -13.37 -7.04
CA ALA A 93 -5.54 -14.29 -6.82
C ALA A 93 -6.89 -13.55 -6.76
N GLY A 94 -6.94 -12.28 -7.17
CA GLY A 94 -8.16 -11.46 -7.17
C GLY A 94 -9.26 -11.99 -8.08
N HIS A 95 -8.94 -12.84 -9.07
CA HIS A 95 -9.93 -13.59 -9.86
C HIS A 95 -10.56 -14.75 -9.07
N ILE A 96 -9.94 -15.19 -7.98
CA ILE A 96 -10.47 -16.20 -7.06
C ILE A 96 -11.26 -15.46 -5.99
N SER A 97 -12.60 -15.52 -6.07
CA SER A 97 -13.49 -14.83 -5.15
C SER A 97 -13.17 -15.12 -3.68
N ALA A 98 -12.81 -16.36 -3.35
CA ALA A 98 -12.40 -16.76 -2.00
C ALA A 98 -11.11 -16.06 -1.54
N ALA A 99 -10.11 -15.93 -2.40
CA ALA A 99 -8.87 -15.23 -2.05
C ALA A 99 -9.11 -13.72 -1.88
N ARG A 100 -9.94 -13.12 -2.74
CA ARG A 100 -10.35 -11.71 -2.59
C ARG A 100 -11.07 -11.47 -1.26
N GLN A 101 -12.03 -12.34 -0.92
CA GLN A 101 -12.77 -12.24 0.34
C GLN A 101 -11.84 -12.40 1.54
N CYS A 102 -10.95 -13.40 1.49
CA CYS A 102 -9.96 -13.65 2.54
C CYS A 102 -9.06 -12.43 2.79
N MET A 103 -8.55 -11.77 1.74
CA MET A 103 -7.76 -10.54 1.89
C MET A 103 -8.59 -9.38 2.43
N SER A 104 -9.84 -9.21 1.99
CA SER A 104 -10.75 -8.17 2.51
C SER A 104 -11.06 -8.37 3.99
N ASP A 105 -11.33 -9.62 4.40
CA ASP A 105 -11.61 -10.00 5.79
C ASP A 105 -10.38 -9.78 6.67
N LEU A 106 -9.19 -10.16 6.19
CA LEU A 106 -7.93 -9.90 6.88
C LEU A 106 -7.70 -8.39 7.06
N ALA A 107 -7.92 -7.59 6.02
CA ALA A 107 -7.78 -6.14 6.10
C ALA A 107 -8.79 -5.53 7.09
N SER A 108 -10.04 -6.00 7.09
CA SER A 108 -11.06 -5.58 8.06
C SER A 108 -10.68 -5.94 9.51
N ALA A 109 -10.16 -7.16 9.69
CA ALA A 109 -9.71 -7.63 10.99
C ALA A 109 -8.49 -6.86 11.50
N VAL A 110 -7.52 -6.51 10.65
CA VAL A 110 -6.38 -5.67 11.04
C VAL A 110 -6.82 -4.27 11.44
N ARG A 111 -7.80 -3.67 10.73
CA ARG A 111 -8.34 -2.35 11.11
C ARG A 111 -9.02 -2.36 12.48
N SER A 112 -9.71 -3.46 12.82
CA SER A 112 -10.46 -3.57 14.07
C SER A 112 -9.63 -4.09 15.25
N LYS A 113 -8.66 -4.98 14.99
CA LYS A 113 -7.90 -5.73 16.01
C LYS A 113 -6.41 -5.38 16.06
N GLY A 114 -5.93 -4.57 15.12
CA GLY A 114 -4.52 -4.18 15.00
C GLY A 114 -3.66 -5.19 14.24
N ILE A 115 -2.40 -4.80 14.00
CA ILE A 115 -1.46 -5.54 13.15
C ILE A 115 -1.05 -6.91 13.74
N ALA A 116 -1.12 -7.07 15.07
CA ALA A 116 -0.83 -8.34 15.73
C ALA A 116 -1.72 -9.49 15.22
N PHE A 117 -2.98 -9.19 14.90
CA PHE A 117 -3.89 -10.18 14.31
C PHE A 117 -3.38 -10.72 12.97
N ALA A 118 -2.83 -9.86 12.11
CA ALA A 118 -2.22 -10.30 10.85
C ALA A 118 -0.97 -11.16 11.10
N ALA A 119 -0.17 -10.86 12.12
CA ALA A 119 0.98 -11.68 12.49
C ALA A 119 0.56 -13.08 12.95
N ASP A 120 -0.48 -13.19 13.77
CA ASP A 120 -1.01 -14.49 14.23
C ASP A 120 -1.61 -15.31 13.07
N VAL A 121 -2.37 -14.66 12.18
CA VAL A 121 -2.89 -15.30 10.97
C VAL A 121 -1.76 -15.75 10.05
N ALA A 122 -0.74 -14.92 9.86
CA ALA A 122 0.42 -15.28 9.05
C ALA A 122 1.23 -16.43 9.68
N LYS A 123 1.33 -16.47 11.01
CA LYS A 123 1.93 -17.59 11.74
C LYS A 123 1.19 -18.88 11.41
N LYS A 124 -0.14 -18.85 11.51
CA LYS A 124 -1.00 -19.98 11.20
C LYS A 124 -0.86 -20.45 9.74
N TRP A 125 -1.01 -19.55 8.78
CA TRP A 125 -1.05 -19.93 7.37
C TRP A 125 0.31 -20.37 6.80
N ASN A 126 1.40 -19.80 7.30
CA ASN A 126 2.72 -20.05 6.73
C ASN A 126 3.53 -21.10 7.52
N PHE A 127 3.14 -21.38 8.77
CA PHE A 127 3.94 -22.19 9.68
C PHE A 127 3.13 -23.21 10.50
N ASP A 128 1.85 -23.46 10.18
CA ASP A 128 1.16 -24.59 10.80
C ASP A 128 1.85 -25.90 10.38
N GLU A 129 2.57 -26.48 11.34
CA GLU A 129 2.97 -27.89 11.38
C GLU A 129 1.69 -28.74 11.45
N GLU A 130 1.57 -29.76 10.60
CA GLU A 130 0.58 -30.83 10.81
C GLU A 130 0.84 -31.43 12.21
N THR A 131 0.01 -31.10 13.19
CA THR A 131 -0.20 -31.94 14.38
C THR A 131 -1.33 -32.92 14.13
#